data_AF-A0AA39VM50-F1
#
_entry.id   AF-A0AA39VM50-F1
#
_cell.length_a   1.000
_cell.length_b   1.000
_cell.length_c   1.000
_cell.angle_alpha   90.00
_cell.angle_beta   90.00
_cell.angle_gamma   90.00
#
_symmetry.space_group_name_H-M   'P 1'
#
loop_
_entity.id
_entity.type
_entity.pdbx_description
1 polymer ?
#
loop_
_entity_poly.entity_id
_entity_poly.type
_entity_poly.pdbx_seq_one_letter_code
_entity_poly.pdbx_strand_id
1 'polypeptide(L)'
;MRFDFKATKNQAEYEALLAGLRVCIALGADVLEIYSDSQVVVNQVLDEYQAREEHMIAYLDIAKRLLRKFKMYKIFQIPREENKKADALSKLASATMSIRSKAIPVAHLTKPSTAESEEVMIAEIRPGPGDWTTQLRKYLEENVLPKDAVEAKHIKYKSTRYTILRGELYRRRFSKVLQRCVAGEETRKILKDVHNGVCGNHTGGKSLAHKVLRQGFY
;
A
#
# COMPACT_ATOMS: atom_id res chain seq x y z
N MET A 1 12.75 -2.42 8.56
CA MET A 1 11.73 -1.36 8.79
C MET A 1 12.21 -0.52 9.96
N ARG A 2 11.88 0.77 10.03
CA ARG A 2 12.27 1.66 11.12
C ARG A 2 11.03 2.28 11.75
N PHE A 3 10.98 2.29 13.07
CA PHE A 3 9.90 2.91 13.86
C PHE A 3 10.44 4.17 14.55
N ASP A 4 9.71 5.29 14.47
CA ASP A 4 9.95 6.48 15.31
C ASP A 4 9.08 6.49 16.57
N PHE A 5 8.49 5.35 16.91
CA PHE A 5 7.75 5.10 18.14
C PHE A 5 8.33 3.90 18.89
N LYS A 6 8.09 3.82 20.20
CA LYS A 6 8.49 2.68 21.01
C LYS A 6 7.56 1.50 20.72
N ALA A 7 8.06 0.52 19.96
CA ALA A 7 7.36 -0.73 19.67
C ALA A 7 7.80 -1.83 20.65
N THR A 8 6.86 -2.64 21.13
CA THR A 8 7.19 -3.92 21.78
C THR A 8 7.65 -4.94 20.73
N LYS A 9 8.26 -6.05 21.17
CA LYS A 9 8.66 -7.14 20.26
C LYS A 9 7.46 -7.58 19.41
N ASN A 10 6.34 -7.91 20.05
CA ASN A 10 5.15 -8.41 19.36
C ASN A 10 4.58 -7.36 18.37
N GLN A 11 4.59 -6.08 18.72
CA GLN A 11 4.16 -5.01 17.81
C GLN A 11 5.08 -4.90 16.59
N ALA A 12 6.39 -5.00 16.77
CA ALA A 12 7.35 -4.98 15.67
C ALA A 12 7.17 -6.17 14.71
N GLU A 13 6.87 -7.37 15.25
CA GLU A 13 6.57 -8.56 14.43
C GLU A 13 5.28 -8.37 13.63
N TYR A 14 4.23 -7.80 14.23
CA TYR A 14 3.00 -7.48 13.52
C TYR A 14 3.23 -6.43 12.42
N GLU A 15 3.98 -5.37 12.69
CA GLU A 15 4.31 -4.37 11.66
C GLU A 15 5.09 -4.98 10.49
N ALA A 16 6.03 -5.88 10.78
CA ALA A 16 6.76 -6.61 9.76
C ALA A 16 5.81 -7.47 8.90
N LEU A 17 4.88 -8.20 9.52
CA LEU A 17 3.85 -8.96 8.83
C LEU A 17 2.98 -8.06 7.95
N LEU A 18 2.42 -6.99 8.51
CA LEU A 18 1.56 -6.06 7.79
C LEU A 18 2.27 -5.40 6.60
N ALA A 19 3.54 -5.02 6.76
CA ALA A 19 4.35 -4.49 5.69
C ALA A 19 4.55 -5.52 4.56
N GLY A 20 4.88 -6.77 4.91
CA GLY A 20 5.02 -7.87 3.95
C GLY A 20 3.73 -8.12 3.17
N LEU A 21 2.59 -8.18 3.86
CA LEU A 21 1.28 -8.36 3.25
C LEU A 21 0.94 -7.23 2.26
N ARG A 22 1.14 -5.97 2.67
CA ARG A 22 0.92 -4.80 1.80
C ARG A 22 1.78 -4.85 0.54
N VAL A 23 3.05 -5.27 0.66
CA VAL A 23 3.94 -5.43 -0.49
C VAL A 23 3.44 -6.55 -1.42
N CYS A 24 3.04 -7.70 -0.88
CA CYS A 24 2.54 -8.82 -1.67
C CYS A 24 1.25 -8.45 -2.43
N ILE A 25 0.32 -7.72 -1.77
CA ILE A 25 -0.89 -7.19 -2.43
C ILE A 25 -0.51 -6.22 -3.55
N ALA A 26 0.42 -5.29 -3.30
CA ALA A 26 0.87 -4.33 -4.31
C ALA A 26 1.58 -4.98 -5.50
N LEU A 27 2.13 -6.19 -5.31
CA LEU A 27 2.71 -7.01 -6.37
C LEU A 27 1.68 -7.89 -7.10
N GLY A 28 0.42 -7.91 -6.65
CA GLY A 28 -0.65 -8.71 -7.25
C GLY A 28 -0.51 -10.21 -6.98
N ALA A 29 0.10 -10.60 -5.86
CA ALA A 29 0.19 -12.01 -5.48
C ALA A 29 -1.19 -12.57 -5.11
N ASP A 30 -1.54 -13.72 -5.69
CA ASP A 30 -2.80 -14.42 -5.43
C ASP A 30 -2.69 -15.46 -4.30
N VAL A 31 -1.52 -16.11 -4.19
CA VAL A 31 -1.24 -17.18 -3.22
C VAL A 31 -0.03 -16.78 -2.40
N LEU A 32 -0.11 -16.99 -1.09
CA LEU A 32 0.91 -16.56 -0.15
C LEU A 32 1.33 -17.67 0.81
N GLU A 33 2.64 -17.84 0.99
CA GLU A 33 3.23 -18.62 2.08
C GLU A 33 4.01 -17.67 2.99
N ILE A 34 3.62 -17.64 4.26
CA ILE A 34 4.17 -16.74 5.27
C ILE A 34 4.97 -17.57 6.25
N TYR A 35 6.22 -17.17 6.47
CA TYR A 35 7.11 -17.80 7.45
C TYR A 35 7.45 -16.77 8.52
N SER A 36 7.21 -17.13 9.77
CA SER A 36 7.46 -16.26 10.92
C SER A 36 8.02 -17.07 12.08
N ASP A 37 9.01 -16.53 12.80
CA ASP A 37 9.51 -17.08 14.06
C ASP A 37 8.74 -16.54 15.28
N SER A 38 7.76 -15.65 15.06
CA SER A 38 6.88 -15.13 16.11
C SER A 38 5.68 -16.05 16.35
N GLN A 39 5.80 -16.91 17.36
CA GLN A 39 4.74 -17.82 17.79
C GLN A 39 3.42 -17.08 18.10
N VAL A 40 3.51 -15.90 18.74
CA VAL A 40 2.33 -15.10 19.08
C VAL A 40 1.59 -14.65 17.82
N VAL A 41 2.31 -14.15 16.81
CA VAL A 41 1.69 -13.68 15.55
C VAL A 41 1.08 -14.84 14.78
N VAL A 42 1.82 -15.95 14.64
CA VAL A 42 1.33 -17.13 13.90
C VAL A 42 0.05 -17.67 14.55
N ASN A 43 0.08 -17.91 15.86
CA ASN A 43 -1.03 -18.54 16.57
C ASN A 43 -2.24 -17.61 16.70
N GLN A 44 -2.05 -16.29 16.77
CA GLN A 44 -3.16 -15.34 16.73
C GLN A 44 -3.80 -15.27 15.33
N VAL A 45 -3.01 -15.32 14.26
CA VAL A 45 -3.53 -15.35 12.89
C VAL A 45 -4.27 -16.66 12.58
N LEU A 46 -3.82 -17.77 13.15
CA LEU A 46 -4.48 -19.08 13.07
C LEU A 46 -5.67 -19.25 14.03
N ASP A 47 -6.03 -18.21 14.80
CA ASP A 47 -7.09 -18.26 15.82
C ASP A 47 -6.87 -19.25 16.97
N GLU A 48 -5.65 -19.77 17.11
CA GLU A 48 -5.26 -20.62 18.23
C GLU A 48 -5.07 -19.81 19.53
N TYR A 49 -4.57 -18.58 19.40
CA TYR A 49 -4.36 -17.64 20.51
C TYR A 49 -5.29 -16.43 20.41
N GLN A 50 -5.84 -16.00 21.54
CA GLN A 50 -6.63 -14.77 21.61
C GLN A 50 -5.73 -13.54 21.81
N ALA A 51 -5.95 -12.50 21.01
CA ALA A 51 -5.44 -11.16 21.29
C ALA A 51 -6.34 -10.50 22.35
N ARG A 52 -5.77 -10.10 23.50
CA ARG A 52 -6.53 -9.53 24.63
C ARG A 52 -6.44 -8.01 24.73
N GLU A 53 -5.30 -7.45 24.34
CA GLU A 53 -5.06 -6.01 24.43
C GLU A 53 -5.64 -5.30 23.19
N GLU A 54 -6.32 -4.17 23.39
CA GLU A 54 -7.02 -3.42 22.33
C GLU A 54 -6.15 -3.16 21.10
N HIS A 55 -4.91 -2.75 21.31
CA HIS A 55 -3.98 -2.49 20.21
C HIS A 55 -3.53 -3.77 19.50
N MET A 56 -3.44 -4.91 20.20
CA MET A 56 -3.12 -6.21 19.59
C MET A 56 -4.30 -6.77 18.81
N ILE A 57 -5.53 -6.54 19.29
CA ILE A 57 -6.77 -6.84 18.57
C ILE A 57 -6.81 -6.05 17.26
N ALA A 58 -6.47 -4.76 17.30
CA ALA A 58 -6.40 -3.93 16.09
C ALA A 58 -5.36 -4.44 15.08
N TYR A 59 -4.19 -4.89 15.53
CA TYR A 59 -3.19 -5.50 14.64
C TYR A 59 -3.70 -6.77 13.97
N LEU A 60 -4.33 -7.65 14.75
CA LEU A 60 -4.90 -8.91 14.25
C LEU A 60 -6.01 -8.65 13.23
N ASP A 61 -6.90 -7.68 13.48
CA ASP A 61 -7.97 -7.31 12.55
C ASP A 61 -7.41 -6.81 11.21
N ILE A 62 -6.42 -5.91 11.24
CA ILE A 62 -5.76 -5.42 10.02
C ILE A 62 -5.08 -6.57 9.29
N ALA A 63 -4.38 -7.47 9.99
CA ALA A 63 -3.71 -8.61 9.38
C ALA A 63 -4.71 -9.53 8.67
N LYS A 64 -5.80 -9.92 9.34
CA LYS A 64 -6.86 -10.74 8.75
C LYS A 64 -7.55 -10.05 7.57
N ARG A 65 -7.79 -8.74 7.65
CA ARG A 65 -8.35 -7.95 6.53
C ARG A 65 -7.44 -7.95 5.31
N LEU A 66 -6.11 -7.88 5.49
CA LEU A 66 -5.17 -7.98 4.38
C LEU A 66 -5.07 -9.41 3.84
N LEU A 67 -5.05 -10.43 4.71
CA LEU A 67 -5.00 -11.84 4.31
C LEU A 67 -6.21 -12.26 3.45
N ARG A 68 -7.40 -11.71 3.73
CA ARG A 68 -8.61 -11.94 2.91
C ARG A 68 -8.49 -11.47 1.46
N LYS A 69 -7.46 -10.68 1.10
CA LYS A 69 -7.23 -10.24 -0.29
C LYS A 69 -6.50 -11.27 -1.15
N PHE A 70 -5.97 -12.33 -0.55
CA PHE A 70 -5.33 -13.44 -1.26
C PHE A 70 -6.35 -14.56 -1.49
N LYS A 71 -6.24 -15.26 -2.62
CA LYS A 71 -7.09 -16.43 -2.91
C LYS A 71 -6.80 -17.58 -1.96
N MET A 72 -5.54 -17.73 -1.56
CA MET A 72 -5.10 -18.72 -0.59
C MET A 72 -3.88 -18.20 0.16
N TYR A 73 -3.82 -18.46 1.47
CA TYR A 73 -2.61 -18.25 2.24
C TYR A 73 -2.33 -19.43 3.16
N LYS A 74 -1.05 -19.65 3.46
CA LYS A 74 -0.58 -20.51 4.55
C LYS A 74 0.41 -19.73 5.39
N ILE A 75 0.34 -19.91 6.71
CA ILE A 75 1.30 -19.34 7.65
C ILE A 75 1.94 -20.46 8.44
N PHE A 76 3.27 -20.42 8.55
CA PHE A 76 4.08 -21.42 9.21
C PHE A 76 4.92 -20.76 10.29
N GLN A 77 4.94 -21.38 11.47
CA GLN A 77 5.95 -21.10 12.47
C GLN A 77 7.26 -21.78 12.06
N ILE A 78 8.35 -21.03 12.01
CA ILE A 78 9.69 -21.56 11.78
C ILE A 78 10.62 -21.28 12.94
N PRO A 79 11.64 -22.12 13.19
CA PRO A 79 12.71 -21.81 14.12
C PRO A 79 13.41 -20.49 13.73
N ARG A 80 13.87 -19.74 14.73
CA ARG A 80 14.55 -18.46 14.51
C ARG A 80 15.81 -18.61 13.66
N GLU A 81 16.47 -19.75 13.77
CA GLU A 81 17.65 -20.16 13.01
C GLU A 81 17.37 -20.27 11.50
N GLU A 82 16.12 -20.49 11.11
CA GLU A 82 15.68 -20.55 9.72
C GLU A 82 15.21 -19.17 9.21
N ASN A 83 14.88 -18.25 10.10
CA ASN A 83 14.49 -16.87 9.75
C ASN A 83 15.67 -15.88 9.62
N LYS A 84 16.89 -16.38 9.42
CA LYS A 84 18.14 -15.59 9.37
C LYS A 84 18.09 -14.40 8.40
N LYS A 85 17.40 -14.54 7.27
CA LYS A 85 17.30 -13.48 6.25
C LYS A 85 16.46 -12.30 6.74
N ALA A 86 15.29 -12.56 7.34
CA ALA A 86 14.45 -11.49 7.89
C ALA A 86 15.12 -10.84 9.10
N ASP A 87 15.78 -11.65 9.94
CA ASP A 87 16.49 -11.18 11.13
C ASP A 87 17.69 -10.28 10.74
N ALA A 88 18.42 -10.62 9.67
CA ALA A 88 19.49 -9.79 9.11
C ALA A 88 18.95 -8.46 8.55
N LEU A 89 17.81 -8.47 7.84
CA LEU A 89 17.16 -7.25 7.34
C LEU A 89 16.66 -6.34 8.46
N SER A 90 16.14 -6.93 9.55
CA SER A 90 15.73 -6.21 10.75
C SER A 90 16.94 -5.52 11.41
N LYS A 91 18.03 -6.27 11.64
CA LYS A 91 19.28 -5.74 12.21
C LYS A 91 19.92 -4.68 11.33
N LEU A 92 19.91 -4.84 10.01
CA LEU A 92 20.38 -3.82 9.07
C LEU A 92 19.57 -2.53 9.19
N ALA A 93 18.25 -2.60 9.27
CA ALA A 93 17.42 -1.42 9.42
C ALA A 93 17.71 -0.68 10.75
N SER A 94 17.95 -1.42 11.84
CA SER A 94 18.38 -0.85 13.13
C SER A 94 19.79 -0.27 13.08
N ALA A 95 20.76 -0.94 12.45
CA ALA A 95 22.14 -0.44 12.32
C ALA A 95 22.23 0.81 11.42
N THR A 96 21.37 0.90 10.40
CA THR A 96 21.24 2.09 9.53
C THR A 96 20.78 3.34 10.32
N MET A 97 20.34 3.21 11.58
CA MET A 97 20.18 4.36 12.48
C MET A 97 21.46 5.20 12.63
N SER A 98 22.63 4.58 12.45
CA SER A 98 23.95 5.22 12.61
C SER A 98 24.58 5.66 11.27
N ILE A 99 24.15 5.09 10.14
CA ILE A 99 24.80 5.31 8.83
C ILE A 99 23.75 5.80 7.81
N ARG A 100 23.87 7.05 7.33
CA ARG A 100 23.02 7.64 6.28
C ARG A 100 23.32 7.06 4.88
N SER A 101 23.17 5.75 4.71
CA SER A 101 23.41 5.08 3.43
C SER A 101 22.19 5.23 2.52
N LYS A 102 22.31 5.96 1.40
CA LYS A 102 21.23 6.21 0.42
C LYS A 102 20.88 5.00 -0.47
N ALA A 103 21.60 3.87 -0.36
CA ALA A 103 21.51 2.75 -1.30
C ALA A 103 20.40 1.74 -0.99
N ILE A 104 19.94 1.64 0.27
CA ILE A 104 18.92 0.66 0.69
C ILE A 104 17.68 1.41 1.16
N PRO A 105 16.54 1.34 0.45
CA PRO A 105 15.31 1.98 0.91
C PRO A 105 14.80 1.27 2.16
N VAL A 106 14.86 1.97 3.30
CA VAL A 106 14.31 1.50 4.58
C VAL A 106 12.93 2.12 4.78
N ALA A 107 11.89 1.28 4.88
CA ALA A 107 10.56 1.74 5.23
C ALA A 107 10.56 2.38 6.63
N HIS A 108 10.04 3.60 6.73
CA HIS A 108 10.06 4.43 7.93
C HIS A 108 8.63 4.72 8.39
N LEU A 109 8.28 4.27 9.59
CA LEU A 109 6.96 4.42 10.20
C LEU A 109 7.03 5.42 11.35
N THR A 110 6.30 6.51 11.22
CA THR A 110 6.20 7.56 12.23
C THR A 110 5.14 7.28 13.28
N LYS A 111 4.21 6.36 13.02
CA LYS A 111 3.15 5.90 13.93
C LYS A 111 2.86 4.41 13.73
N PRO A 112 2.30 3.71 14.75
CA PRO A 112 1.79 2.35 14.61
C PRO A 112 0.71 2.24 13.53
N SER A 113 0.66 1.13 12.80
CA SER A 113 -0.39 0.81 11.82
C SER A 113 -1.79 0.74 12.43
N THR A 114 -1.89 0.64 13.76
CA THR A 114 -3.15 0.62 14.53
C THR A 114 -3.58 2.00 15.04
N ALA A 115 -2.73 3.03 14.93
CA ALA A 115 -2.98 4.35 15.51
C ALA A 115 -3.91 5.25 14.67
N GLU A 116 -4.28 4.83 13.46
CA GLU A 116 -5.21 5.55 12.59
C GLU A 116 -6.25 4.57 12.01
N SER A 117 -7.52 4.82 12.34
CA SER A 117 -8.68 4.43 11.54
C SER A 117 -8.63 5.14 10.19
N GLU A 118 -7.68 4.77 9.34
CA GLU A 118 -7.75 5.02 7.91
C GLU A 118 -7.64 3.67 7.21
N GLU A 119 -8.79 3.19 6.75
CA GLU A 119 -8.85 2.21 5.70
C GLU A 119 -7.93 2.66 4.56
N VAL A 120 -6.77 2.03 4.45
CA VAL A 120 -6.07 1.96 3.17
C VAL A 120 -6.97 1.11 2.26
N MET A 121 -7.95 1.78 1.65
CA MET A 121 -8.72 1.31 0.51
C MET A 121 -7.72 1.10 -0.63
N ILE A 122 -7.13 -0.09 -0.67
CA ILE A 122 -6.69 -0.66 -1.94
C ILE A 122 -7.99 -0.97 -2.66
N ALA A 123 -8.49 0.01 -3.40
CA ALA A 123 -9.60 -0.18 -4.31
C ALA A 123 -9.16 -1.25 -5.31
N GLU A 124 -9.89 -2.38 -5.33
CA GLU A 124 -9.87 -3.27 -6.50
C GLU A 124 -10.16 -2.38 -7.72
N ILE A 125 -9.25 -2.37 -8.68
CA ILE A 125 -9.54 -1.81 -10.01
C ILE A 125 -10.49 -2.81 -10.68
N ARG A 126 -11.77 -2.77 -10.29
CA ARG A 126 -12.84 -3.27 -11.13
C ARG A 126 -13.14 -2.18 -12.15
N PRO A 127 -12.99 -2.44 -13.45
CA PRO A 127 -13.51 -1.53 -14.47
C PRO A 127 -15.04 -1.63 -14.45
N GLY A 128 -15.66 -0.86 -13.57
CA GLY A 128 -17.09 -0.56 -13.58
C GLY A 128 -17.28 0.95 -13.80
N PRO A 129 -18.50 1.43 -14.09
CA PRO A 129 -18.79 2.81 -14.54
C PRO A 129 -18.51 3.93 -13.51
N GLY A 130 -17.81 3.62 -12.42
CA GLY A 130 -17.49 4.53 -11.31
C GLY A 130 -16.00 4.54 -11.04
N ASP A 131 -15.20 4.94 -12.05
CA ASP A 131 -13.77 5.17 -11.88
C ASP A 131 -13.49 6.05 -10.66
N TRP A 132 -12.35 5.83 -9.99
CA TRP A 132 -11.92 6.59 -8.81
C TRP A 132 -11.88 8.12 -9.04
N THR A 133 -11.89 8.56 -10.30
CA THR A 133 -11.96 9.96 -10.75
C THR A 133 -13.36 10.55 -10.69
N THR A 134 -14.43 9.75 -10.73
CA THR A 134 -15.82 10.23 -10.90
C THR A 134 -16.26 11.17 -9.77
N GLN A 135 -16.01 10.79 -8.52
CA GLN A 135 -16.37 11.65 -7.38
C GLN A 135 -15.53 12.92 -7.31
N LEU A 136 -14.26 12.85 -7.70
CA LEU A 136 -13.39 14.02 -7.76
C LEU A 136 -13.83 14.99 -8.87
N ARG A 137 -14.25 14.46 -10.03
CA ARG A 137 -14.79 15.26 -11.13
C ARG A 137 -16.10 15.93 -10.75
N LYS A 138 -17.08 15.18 -10.24
CA LYS A 138 -18.35 15.75 -9.74
C LYS A 138 -18.11 16.88 -8.73
N TYR A 139 -17.14 16.73 -7.84
CA TYR A 139 -16.83 17.80 -6.90
C TYR A 139 -16.10 18.99 -7.56
N LEU A 140 -15.11 18.76 -8.40
CA LEU A 140 -14.30 19.84 -8.99
C LEU A 140 -15.00 20.57 -10.15
N GLU A 141 -15.90 19.91 -10.87
CA GLU A 141 -16.65 20.45 -12.01
C GLU A 141 -18.03 20.98 -11.59
N GLU A 142 -18.75 20.25 -10.73
CA GLU A 142 -20.16 20.53 -10.38
C GLU A 142 -20.35 20.96 -8.92
N ASN A 143 -19.28 20.96 -8.10
CA ASN A 143 -19.34 21.22 -6.65
C ASN A 143 -20.29 20.27 -5.88
N VAL A 144 -20.50 19.07 -6.41
CA VAL A 144 -21.37 18.04 -5.81
C VAL A 144 -20.55 17.14 -4.88
N LEU A 145 -21.04 16.97 -3.65
CA LEU A 145 -20.46 16.08 -2.65
C LEU A 145 -21.45 14.97 -2.27
N PRO A 146 -20.95 13.80 -1.80
CA PRO A 146 -21.79 12.79 -1.19
C PRO A 146 -22.54 13.31 0.04
N LYS A 147 -23.66 12.67 0.36
CA LYS A 147 -24.45 12.98 1.57
C LYS A 147 -23.72 12.59 2.85
N ASP A 148 -22.85 11.58 2.78
CA ASP A 148 -22.04 11.18 3.91
C ASP A 148 -20.97 12.23 4.23
N ALA A 149 -20.97 12.70 5.48
CA ALA A 149 -20.11 13.80 5.90
C ALA A 149 -18.62 13.40 5.93
N VAL A 150 -18.32 12.13 6.20
CA VAL A 150 -16.95 11.60 6.25
C VAL A 150 -16.39 11.51 4.83
N GLU A 151 -17.16 10.93 3.90
CA GLU A 151 -16.82 10.83 2.49
C GLU A 151 -16.68 12.21 1.84
N ALA A 152 -17.59 13.15 2.14
CA ALA A 152 -17.49 14.53 1.68
C ALA A 152 -16.22 15.23 2.17
N LYS A 153 -15.86 15.04 3.45
CA LYS A 153 -14.61 15.58 4.01
C LYS A 153 -13.38 14.96 3.33
N HIS A 154 -13.41 13.65 3.08
CA HIS A 154 -12.34 12.95 2.39
C HIS A 154 -12.15 13.46 0.95
N ILE A 155 -13.23 13.63 0.19
CA ILE A 155 -13.19 14.17 -1.17
C ILE A 155 -12.63 15.60 -1.18
N LYS A 156 -13.09 16.47 -0.26
CA LYS A 156 -12.54 17.83 -0.12
C LYS A 156 -11.04 17.81 0.11
N TYR A 157 -10.56 17.03 1.08
CA TYR A 157 -9.14 16.91 1.38
C TYR A 157 -8.35 16.38 0.17
N LYS A 158 -8.83 15.30 -0.46
CA LYS A 158 -8.19 14.67 -1.62
C LYS A 158 -8.11 15.63 -2.81
N SER A 159 -9.18 16.40 -3.07
CA SER A 159 -9.31 17.32 -4.21
C SER A 159 -8.27 18.44 -4.24
N THR A 160 -7.68 18.81 -3.11
CA THR A 160 -6.63 19.84 -3.02
C THR A 160 -5.43 19.56 -3.93
N ARG A 161 -5.17 18.27 -4.18
CA ARG A 161 -4.08 17.77 -5.03
C ARG A 161 -4.49 17.61 -6.49
N TYR A 162 -5.72 17.94 -6.85
CA TYR A 162 -6.24 17.79 -8.21
C TYR A 162 -6.75 19.12 -8.76
N THR A 163 -6.87 19.19 -10.08
CA THR A 163 -7.37 20.36 -10.78
C THR A 163 -8.01 19.91 -12.08
N ILE A 164 -9.03 20.63 -12.54
CA ILE A 164 -9.55 20.48 -13.90
C ILE A 164 -8.81 21.48 -14.79
N LEU A 165 -8.32 21.03 -15.94
CA LEU A 165 -7.75 21.88 -16.97
C LEU A 165 -8.31 21.43 -18.31
N ARG A 166 -9.01 22.33 -19.02
CA ARG A 166 -9.64 22.04 -20.32
C ARG A 166 -10.58 20.82 -20.29
N GLY A 167 -11.33 20.64 -19.20
CA GLY A 167 -12.29 19.54 -19.04
C GLY A 167 -11.67 18.19 -18.67
N GLU A 168 -10.36 18.14 -18.41
CA GLU A 168 -9.66 16.95 -17.98
C GLU A 168 -9.13 17.09 -16.55
N LEU A 169 -9.10 15.97 -15.82
CA LEU A 169 -8.60 15.90 -14.45
C LEU A 169 -7.08 15.73 -14.43
N TYR A 170 -6.39 16.58 -13.68
CA TYR A 170 -4.96 16.53 -13.47
C TYR A 170 -4.61 16.43 -11.99
N ARG A 171 -3.56 15.66 -11.67
CA ARG A 171 -2.94 15.60 -10.35
C ARG A 171 -1.76 16.56 -10.27
N ARG A 172 -1.72 17.38 -9.21
CA ARG A 172 -0.61 18.28 -8.87
C ARG A 172 0.47 17.50 -8.12
N ARG A 173 1.69 17.48 -8.67
CA ARG A 173 2.89 17.07 -7.91
C ARG A 173 3.46 18.24 -7.11
N PHE A 174 4.27 17.91 -6.10
CA PHE A 174 5.08 18.88 -5.36
C PHE A 174 6.00 19.70 -6.28
N SER A 175 6.44 19.11 -7.40
CA SER A 175 7.27 19.76 -8.43
C SER A 175 6.49 20.68 -9.38
N LYS A 176 5.22 21.01 -9.11
CA LYS A 176 4.30 21.77 -9.98
C LYS A 176 4.01 21.16 -11.36
N VAL A 177 4.57 20.00 -11.69
CA VAL A 177 4.23 19.24 -12.91
C VAL A 177 2.84 18.63 -12.73
N LEU A 178 1.96 18.88 -13.68
CA LEU A 178 0.63 18.29 -13.75
C LEU A 178 0.71 16.93 -14.46
N GLN A 179 0.04 15.93 -13.91
CA GLN A 179 -0.12 14.62 -14.54
C GLN A 179 -1.60 14.40 -14.87
N ARG A 180 -1.91 14.01 -16.11
CA ARG A 180 -3.29 13.75 -16.55
C ARG A 180 -3.77 12.45 -15.93
N CYS A 181 -4.87 12.51 -15.20
CA CYS A 181 -5.50 11.33 -14.61
C CYS A 181 -6.16 10.52 -15.73
N VAL A 182 -5.82 9.24 -15.82
CA VAL A 182 -6.39 8.32 -16.82
C VAL A 182 -7.16 7.20 -16.13
N ALA A 183 -8.25 6.77 -16.74
CA ALA A 183 -9.10 5.74 -16.17
C ALA A 183 -9.70 4.80 -17.24
N GLY A 184 -10.28 3.68 -16.78
CA GLY A 184 -10.96 2.72 -17.65
C GLY A 184 -10.09 2.16 -18.79
N GLU A 185 -10.65 2.23 -20.00
CA GLU A 185 -10.05 1.68 -21.22
C GLU A 185 -8.81 2.46 -21.69
N GLU A 186 -8.78 3.77 -21.44
CA GLU A 186 -7.66 4.61 -21.79
C GLU A 186 -6.39 4.19 -21.04
N THR A 187 -6.51 3.86 -19.74
CA THR A 187 -5.39 3.32 -18.95
C THR A 187 -4.83 2.03 -19.56
N ARG A 188 -5.70 1.12 -20.03
CA ARG A 188 -5.28 -0.13 -20.68
C ARG A 188 -4.53 0.14 -21.98
N LYS A 189 -5.00 1.08 -22.78
CA LYS A 189 -4.35 1.48 -24.04
C LYS A 189 -2.96 2.08 -23.78
N ILE A 190 -2.86 3.04 -22.86
CA ILE A 190 -1.58 3.65 -22.48
C ILE A 190 -0.59 2.59 -21.96
N LEU A 191 -1.05 1.68 -21.08
CA LEU A 191 -0.20 0.61 -20.57
C LEU A 191 0.29 -0.32 -21.69
N LYS A 192 -0.58 -0.67 -22.64
CA LYS A 192 -0.23 -1.51 -23.81
C LYS A 192 0.77 -0.79 -24.73
N ASP A 193 0.57 0.49 -24.99
CA ASP A 193 1.44 1.30 -25.85
C ASP A 193 2.84 1.48 -25.22
N VAL A 194 2.91 1.72 -23.91
CA VAL A 194 4.20 1.84 -23.19
C VAL A 194 4.89 0.48 -23.07
N HIS A 195 4.14 -0.62 -22.97
CA HIS A 195 4.68 -1.97 -22.95
C HIS A 195 5.26 -2.39 -24.32
N ASN A 196 4.56 -2.08 -25.41
CA ASN A 196 4.90 -2.50 -26.78
C ASN A 196 5.78 -1.50 -27.55
N GLY A 197 6.09 -0.34 -26.98
CA GLY A 197 6.88 0.71 -27.64
C GLY A 197 8.36 0.36 -27.83
N VAL A 198 9.09 1.25 -28.51
CA VAL A 198 10.48 1.09 -29.05
C VAL A 198 11.55 0.73 -28.00
N CYS A 199 11.23 0.77 -26.70
CA CYS A 199 12.11 0.30 -25.62
C CYS A 199 11.43 -0.80 -24.79
N GLY A 200 10.80 -1.75 -25.48
CA GLY A 200 10.17 -2.97 -24.96
C GLY A 200 11.19 -3.95 -24.37
N ASN A 201 11.95 -3.53 -23.37
CA ASN A 201 12.52 -4.49 -22.43
C ASN A 201 11.36 -5.14 -21.70
N HIS A 202 11.44 -6.45 -21.46
CA HIS A 202 10.56 -7.22 -20.56
C HIS A 202 10.61 -6.64 -19.13
N THR A 203 10.04 -5.45 -18.97
CA THR A 203 10.16 -4.64 -17.77
C THR A 203 9.01 -5.02 -16.86
N GLY A 204 9.32 -5.52 -15.66
CA GLY A 204 8.32 -5.83 -14.65
C GLY A 204 7.42 -4.62 -14.35
N GLY A 205 6.22 -4.88 -13.81
CA GLY A 205 5.14 -3.89 -13.70
C GLY A 205 5.52 -2.56 -13.03
N LYS A 206 6.47 -2.56 -12.07
CA LYS A 206 6.98 -1.32 -11.44
C LYS A 206 7.68 -0.38 -12.42
N SER A 207 8.48 -0.91 -13.33
CA SER A 207 9.18 -0.10 -14.33
C SER A 207 8.22 0.46 -15.36
N LEU A 208 7.18 -0.31 -15.72
CA LEU A 208 6.10 0.15 -16.59
C LEU A 208 5.33 1.32 -15.97
N ALA A 209 4.93 1.18 -14.70
CA ALA A 209 4.26 2.25 -13.96
C ALA A 209 5.11 3.53 -13.86
N HIS A 210 6.41 3.40 -13.60
CA HIS A 210 7.32 4.55 -13.59
C HIS A 210 7.45 5.22 -14.96
N LYS A 211 7.44 4.47 -16.06
CA LYS A 211 7.44 5.04 -17.42
C LYS A 211 6.16 5.85 -17.67
N VAL A 212 4.99 5.30 -17.33
CA VAL A 212 3.69 5.99 -17.46
C VAL A 212 3.67 7.30 -16.65
N LEU A 213 4.14 7.27 -15.40
CA LEU A 213 4.23 8.47 -14.57
C LEU A 213 5.18 9.53 -15.16
N ARG A 214 6.32 9.12 -15.74
CA ARG A 214 7.27 10.03 -16.40
C ARG A 214 6.71 10.66 -17.68
N GLN A 215 5.83 9.96 -18.38
CA GLN A 215 5.13 10.49 -19.56
C GLN A 215 3.99 11.44 -19.20
N GLY A 216 3.75 11.69 -17.89
CA GLY A 216 2.78 12.67 -17.43
C GLY A 216 1.37 12.10 -17.23
N PHE A 217 1.20 10.78 -17.17
CA PHE A 217 -0.08 10.16 -16.82
C PHE A 217 -0.10 9.75 -15.35
N TYR A 218 -1.28 9.77 -14.74
CA TYR A 218 -1.53 9.32 -13.37
C TYR A 218 -2.65 8.29 -13.32
#